data_AF-A0A6N9RHR3-F1
#
_entry.id   AF-A0A6N9RHR3-F1
#
_cell.length_a   1.000
_cell.length_b   1.000
_cell.length_c   1.000
_cell.angle_alpha   90.00
_cell.angle_beta   90.00
_cell.angle_gamma   90.00
#
_symmetry.space_group_name_H-M   'P 1'
#
loop_
_entity.id
_entity.type
_entity.pdbx_description
1 polymer ?
#
loop_
_entity_poly.entity_id
_entity_poly.type
_entity_poly.pdbx_seq_one_letter_code
_entity_poly.pdbx_strand_id
1 'polypeptide(L)'
;MPSIINCEWSISRLYVDSSDVSDDNPNKAKLVKAIQFLRAREGLKKKKEIDKLEAQAWNAMLPMQLEVNFSDGDIFDLGGQVTIEMSDKNTSWSIWTEQESVGFHLSVKFDLEAMSNVTEKQLRAWERKSGWDFIGVSIATEGYEMDNGSEIQCSVVEE
;
A
#
# COMPACT_ATOMS: atom_id res chain seq x y z
N MET A 1 -12.88 15.10 -22.05
CA MET A 1 -12.89 13.69 -21.60
C MET A 1 -12.57 13.74 -20.11
N PRO A 2 -12.89 12.71 -19.31
CA PRO A 2 -12.33 12.64 -17.96
C PRO A 2 -10.80 12.59 -18.04
N SER A 3 -10.10 13.32 -17.17
CA SER A 3 -8.63 13.21 -17.06
C SER A 3 -8.26 12.03 -16.18
N ILE A 4 -7.17 11.34 -16.54
CA ILE A 4 -6.56 10.32 -15.70
C ILE A 4 -5.47 10.98 -14.84
N ILE A 5 -5.55 10.75 -13.53
CA ILE A 5 -4.56 11.19 -12.56
C ILE A 5 -3.75 9.95 -12.15
N ASN A 6 -2.47 9.93 -12.52
CA ASN A 6 -1.56 8.88 -12.12
C ASN A 6 -1.02 9.21 -10.73
N CYS A 7 -1.21 8.30 -9.78
CA CYS A 7 -0.74 8.44 -8.41
C CYS A 7 0.23 7.32 -8.02
N GLU A 8 1.20 7.66 -7.18
CA GLU A 8 2.09 6.72 -6.51
C GLU A 8 2.07 7.02 -5.01
N TRP A 9 1.60 6.05 -4.23
CA TRP A 9 1.67 6.12 -2.78
C TRP A 9 2.84 5.28 -2.29
N SER A 10 3.71 5.88 -1.48
CA SER A 10 4.87 5.22 -0.90
C SER A 10 4.83 5.31 0.61
N ILE A 11 5.16 4.22 1.29
CA ILE A 11 5.35 4.17 2.75
C ILE A 11 6.68 3.55 3.07
N SER A 12 7.44 4.23 3.93
CA SER A 12 8.79 3.81 4.28
C SER A 12 8.83 2.86 5.48
N ARG A 13 7.81 2.78 6.34
CA ARG A 13 7.83 1.87 7.49
C ARG A 13 6.41 1.51 7.91
N LEU A 14 5.85 0.51 7.25
CA LEU A 14 4.62 -0.14 7.70
C LEU A 14 4.99 -1.37 8.53
N TYR A 15 4.41 -1.51 9.71
CA TYR A 15 4.57 -2.70 10.57
C TYR A 15 3.22 -3.32 10.86
N VAL A 16 3.18 -4.65 10.79
CA VAL A 16 2.01 -5.44 11.19
C VAL A 16 2.50 -6.55 12.11
N ASP A 17 2.17 -6.44 13.41
CA ASP A 17 2.48 -7.46 14.40
C ASP A 17 1.43 -8.56 14.36
N SER A 18 1.87 -9.80 14.11
CA SER A 18 0.96 -10.94 14.04
C SER A 18 0.35 -11.32 15.40
N SER A 19 0.95 -10.90 16.51
CA SER A 19 0.46 -11.14 17.87
C SER A 19 -0.74 -10.26 18.23
N ASP A 20 -0.83 -9.07 17.63
CA ASP A 20 -1.95 -8.13 17.79
C ASP A 20 -3.15 -8.46 16.89
N VAL A 21 -2.97 -9.38 15.94
CA VAL A 21 -4.04 -9.86 15.07
C VAL A 21 -4.77 -11.03 15.74
N SER A 22 -6.09 -10.92 15.85
CA SER A 22 -6.94 -11.99 16.39
C SER A 22 -6.73 -13.34 15.68
N ASP A 23 -6.76 -14.44 16.43
CA ASP A 23 -6.65 -15.81 15.88
C ASP A 23 -7.76 -16.14 14.87
N ASP A 24 -8.93 -15.50 15.00
CA ASP A 24 -10.06 -15.66 14.08
C ASP A 24 -9.90 -14.84 12.79
N ASN A 25 -8.91 -13.95 12.71
CA ASN A 25 -8.66 -13.15 11.53
C ASN A 25 -7.99 -13.99 10.43
N PRO A 26 -8.57 -14.08 9.22
CA PRO A 26 -8.01 -14.87 8.13
C PRO A 26 -6.62 -14.41 7.69
N ASN A 27 -6.22 -13.17 7.99
CA ASN A 27 -4.90 -12.65 7.67
C ASN A 27 -3.82 -13.05 8.68
N LYS A 28 -4.16 -13.53 9.88
CA LYS A 28 -3.14 -13.98 10.86
C LYS A 28 -2.28 -15.11 10.30
N ALA A 29 -2.94 -16.12 9.71
CA ALA A 29 -2.23 -17.25 9.10
C ALA A 29 -1.30 -16.81 7.96
N LYS A 30 -1.67 -15.77 7.20
CA LYS A 30 -0.83 -15.19 6.14
C LYS A 30 0.41 -14.51 6.73
N LEU A 31 0.23 -13.69 7.76
CA LEU A 31 1.33 -13.00 8.46
C LEU A 31 2.32 -14.00 9.06
N VAL A 32 1.83 -15.00 9.81
CA VAL A 32 2.67 -16.04 10.41
C VAL A 32 3.47 -16.80 9.34
N LYS A 33 2.84 -17.11 8.20
CA LYS A 33 3.53 -17.76 7.08
C LYS A 33 4.60 -16.87 6.45
N ALA A 34 4.34 -15.57 6.28
CA ALA A 34 5.33 -14.62 5.80
C ALA A 34 6.52 -14.52 6.78
N ILE A 35 6.26 -14.42 8.09
CA ILE A 35 7.29 -14.40 9.14
C ILE A 35 8.15 -15.66 9.07
N GLN A 36 7.57 -16.84 8.88
CA GLN A 36 8.33 -18.09 8.74
C GLN A 36 9.30 -18.06 7.55
N PHE A 37 8.88 -17.56 6.40
CA PHE A 37 9.77 -17.40 5.25
C PHE A 37 10.89 -16.39 5.52
N LEU A 38 10.57 -15.27 6.16
CA LEU A 38 11.54 -14.22 6.48
C LEU A 38 12.55 -14.71 7.53
N ARG A 39 12.13 -15.46 8.55
CA ARG A 39 13.02 -16.10 9.52
C ARG A 39 13.90 -17.16 8.87
N ALA A 40 13.36 -17.97 7.96
CA ALA A 40 14.15 -18.97 7.22
C ALA A 40 15.23 -18.32 6.34
N ARG A 41 15.09 -17.04 5.99
CA ARG A 41 16.12 -16.29 5.23
C ARG A 41 17.30 -15.90 6.12
N GLU A 42 17.11 -15.83 7.44
CA GLU A 42 18.17 -15.43 8.37
C GLU A 42 19.31 -16.45 8.37
N GLY A 43 20.54 -15.95 8.24
CA GLY A 43 21.73 -16.80 8.16
C GLY A 43 22.04 -17.36 6.76
N LEU A 44 21.16 -17.15 5.77
CA LEU A 44 21.51 -17.43 4.37
C LEU A 44 22.53 -16.42 3.85
N LYS A 45 23.44 -16.89 3.00
CA LYS A 45 24.48 -16.05 2.38
C LYS A 45 24.26 -15.84 0.88
N LYS A 46 23.45 -16.69 0.24
CA LYS A 46 23.21 -16.61 -1.20
C LYS A 46 22.03 -15.69 -1.48
N LYS A 47 22.30 -14.58 -2.16
CA LYS A 47 21.29 -13.60 -2.56
C LYS A 47 20.07 -14.23 -3.22
N LYS A 48 20.26 -15.16 -4.17
CA LYS A 48 19.16 -15.86 -4.86
C LYS A 48 18.23 -16.63 -3.91
N GLU A 49 18.76 -17.22 -2.84
CA GLU A 49 17.96 -17.96 -1.86
C GLU A 49 17.20 -16.99 -0.95
N ILE A 50 17.82 -15.85 -0.60
CA ILE A 50 17.20 -14.76 0.14
C ILE A 50 16.03 -14.16 -0.67
N ASP A 51 16.30 -13.72 -1.91
CA ASP A 51 15.30 -13.12 -2.80
C ASP A 51 14.10 -14.07 -3.02
N LYS A 52 14.36 -15.39 -3.09
CA LYS A 52 13.29 -16.39 -3.21
C LYS A 52 12.39 -16.42 -1.97
N LEU A 53 12.96 -16.42 -0.78
CA LEU A 53 12.19 -16.45 0.47
C LEU A 53 11.43 -15.14 0.70
N GLU A 54 12.02 -14.00 0.34
CA GLU A 54 11.34 -12.70 0.37
C GLU A 54 10.15 -12.66 -0.57
N ALA A 55 10.30 -13.15 -1.81
CA ALA A 55 9.18 -13.28 -2.74
C ALA A 55 8.12 -14.26 -2.24
N GLN A 56 8.50 -15.34 -1.55
CA GLN A 56 7.53 -16.25 -0.94
C GLN A 56 6.78 -15.62 0.24
N ALA A 57 7.47 -14.80 1.04
CA ALA A 57 6.84 -14.01 2.10
C ALA A 57 5.83 -13.02 1.53
N TRP A 58 6.23 -12.25 0.50
CA TRP A 58 5.35 -11.35 -0.24
C TRP A 58 4.09 -12.05 -0.74
N ASN A 59 4.27 -13.12 -1.51
CA ASN A 59 3.18 -13.89 -2.09
C ASN A 59 2.26 -14.54 -1.05
N ALA A 60 2.75 -14.81 0.16
CA ALA A 60 1.93 -15.38 1.22
C ALA A 60 0.89 -14.40 1.77
N MET A 61 1.12 -13.09 1.65
CA MET A 61 0.20 -12.06 2.16
C MET A 61 -0.84 -11.63 1.13
N LEU A 62 -0.59 -11.87 -0.16
CA LEU A 62 -1.56 -11.60 -1.21
C LEU A 62 -2.83 -12.47 -1.07
N PRO A 63 -4.01 -11.98 -1.49
CA PRO A 63 -4.27 -10.64 -2.02
C PRO A 63 -4.27 -9.59 -0.90
N MET A 64 -3.78 -8.39 -1.25
CA MET A 64 -3.78 -7.19 -0.41
C MET A 64 -4.36 -6.03 -1.20
N GLN A 65 -4.94 -5.07 -0.50
CA GLN A 65 -5.60 -3.93 -1.11
C GLN A 65 -5.09 -2.62 -0.52
N LEU A 66 -4.77 -1.66 -1.38
CA LEU A 66 -4.63 -0.26 -1.01
C LEU A 66 -6.02 0.36 -1.00
N GLU A 67 -6.40 0.92 0.15
CA GLU A 67 -7.61 1.70 0.32
C GLU A 67 -7.26 3.18 0.26
N VAL A 68 -7.92 3.90 -0.64
CA VAL A 68 -7.77 5.34 -0.83
C VAL A 68 -9.12 5.99 -0.62
N ASN A 69 -9.25 6.77 0.45
CA ASN A 69 -10.44 7.53 0.75
C ASN A 69 -10.13 9.02 0.63
N PHE A 70 -11.04 9.75 0.03
CA PHE A 70 -10.98 11.20 -0.07
C PHE A 70 -12.38 11.81 0.01
N SER A 71 -12.46 12.96 0.68
CA SER A 71 -13.69 13.72 0.79
C SER A 71 -14.12 14.25 -0.58
N ASP A 72 -15.44 14.32 -0.80
CA ASP A 72 -16.06 14.96 -1.96
C ASP A 72 -15.39 16.32 -2.23
N GLY A 73 -14.85 16.47 -3.43
CA GLY A 73 -14.20 17.70 -3.86
C GLY A 73 -14.45 17.96 -5.33
N ASP A 74 -14.30 19.22 -5.73
CA ASP A 74 -14.61 19.73 -7.09
C ASP A 74 -13.88 19.01 -8.25
N ILE A 75 -12.96 18.08 -7.95
CA ILE A 75 -12.14 17.31 -8.91
C ILE A 75 -12.66 15.89 -9.15
N PHE A 76 -13.28 15.25 -8.15
CA PHE A 76 -13.70 13.85 -8.19
C PHE A 76 -15.23 13.77 -8.08
N ASP A 77 -15.88 13.04 -8.99
CA ASP A 77 -17.35 13.12 -9.24
C ASP A 77 -18.21 12.68 -8.06
N LEU A 78 -17.62 11.96 -7.12
CA LEU A 78 -18.25 11.47 -5.90
C LEU A 78 -17.16 11.41 -4.83
N GLY A 79 -17.51 11.64 -3.56
CA GLY A 79 -16.72 11.11 -2.46
C GLY A 79 -16.34 9.68 -2.76
N GLY A 80 -15.04 9.40 -2.74
CA GLY A 80 -14.52 8.19 -3.33
C GLY A 80 -13.75 7.40 -2.29
N GLN A 81 -14.25 6.20 -2.02
CA GLN A 81 -13.41 5.11 -1.59
C GLN A 81 -13.02 4.32 -2.84
N VAL A 82 -11.72 4.25 -3.11
CA VAL A 82 -11.15 3.41 -4.16
C VAL A 82 -10.34 2.31 -3.50
N THR A 83 -10.56 1.08 -3.94
CA THR A 83 -9.80 -0.08 -3.51
C THR A 83 -8.97 -0.59 -4.69
N ILE A 84 -7.66 -0.59 -4.51
CA ILE A 84 -6.69 -1.01 -5.54
C ILE A 84 -6.07 -2.33 -5.11
N GLU A 85 -6.22 -3.37 -5.94
CA GLU A 85 -5.53 -4.64 -5.72
C GLU A 85 -4.03 -4.49 -5.96
N MET A 86 -3.24 -4.95 -5.00
CA MET A 86 -1.78 -4.93 -5.10
C MET A 86 -1.27 -6.15 -5.86
N SER A 87 -0.34 -5.92 -6.78
CA SER A 87 0.31 -6.93 -7.61
C SER A 87 1.76 -6.55 -7.91
N ASP A 88 2.55 -7.49 -8.42
CA ASP A 88 3.93 -7.21 -8.83
C ASP A 88 4.04 -6.20 -9.99
N LYS A 89 2.93 -5.88 -10.68
CA LYS A 89 2.93 -4.91 -11.80
C LYS A 89 2.82 -3.46 -11.35
N ASN A 90 2.10 -3.23 -10.25
CA ASN A 90 1.80 -1.90 -9.74
C ASN A 90 2.43 -1.65 -8.36
N THR A 91 3.11 -2.63 -7.78
CA THR A 91 3.67 -2.53 -6.44
C THR A 91 5.17 -2.80 -6.45
N SER A 92 5.94 -1.84 -5.94
CA SER A 92 7.31 -2.06 -5.50
C SER A 92 7.32 -2.31 -4.00
N TRP A 93 8.04 -3.34 -3.56
CA TRP A 93 8.05 -3.72 -2.15
C TRP A 93 9.44 -4.13 -1.68
N SER A 94 9.69 -3.90 -0.40
CA SER A 94 10.79 -4.52 0.35
C SER A 94 10.23 -4.93 1.70
N ILE A 95 10.61 -6.13 2.14
CA ILE A 95 10.01 -6.78 3.30
C ILE A 95 11.08 -7.27 4.27
N TRP A 96 10.79 -7.12 5.55
CA TRP A 96 11.62 -7.68 6.61
C TRP A 96 10.77 -8.19 7.76
N THR A 97 11.41 -8.89 8.68
CA THR A 97 10.80 -9.33 9.92
C THR A 97 11.53 -8.68 11.07
N GLU A 98 10.78 -8.31 12.09
CA GLU A 98 11.28 -7.83 13.37
C GLU A 98 10.42 -8.50 14.44
N GLN A 99 11.00 -9.42 15.22
CA GLN A 99 10.26 -10.24 16.19
C GLN A 99 9.07 -10.97 15.55
N GLU A 100 7.83 -10.70 16.00
CA GLU A 100 6.57 -11.27 15.48
C GLU A 100 5.88 -10.37 14.45
N SER A 101 6.59 -9.33 13.97
CA SER A 101 6.08 -8.36 13.01
C SER A 101 6.67 -8.55 11.63
N VAL A 102 5.85 -8.23 10.63
CA VAL A 102 6.29 -8.03 9.24
C VAL A 102 6.41 -6.53 9.00
N GLY A 103 7.58 -6.10 8.55
CA GLY A 103 7.85 -4.71 8.17
C GLY A 103 7.91 -4.55 6.65
N PHE A 104 7.39 -3.42 6.15
CA PHE A 104 7.32 -3.12 4.72
C PHE A 104 7.81 -1.72 4.36
N HIS A 105 8.50 -1.67 3.23
CA HIS A 105 8.55 -0.52 2.34
C HIS A 105 7.62 -0.85 1.18
N LEU A 106 6.66 0.02 0.87
CA LEU A 106 5.76 -0.17 -0.27
C LEU A 106 5.74 1.09 -1.12
N SER A 107 5.66 0.91 -2.43
CA SER A 107 5.24 1.92 -3.39
C SER A 107 4.16 1.28 -4.26
N VAL A 108 2.98 1.90 -4.34
CA VAL A 108 1.83 1.40 -5.09
C VAL A 108 1.40 2.46 -6.09
N LYS A 109 1.38 2.09 -7.37
CA LYS A 109 0.96 2.92 -8.49
C LYS A 109 -0.49 2.64 -8.84
N PHE A 110 -1.28 3.68 -9.03
CA PHE A 110 -2.69 3.56 -9.36
C PHE A 110 -3.20 4.81 -10.07
N ASP A 111 -4.31 4.65 -10.77
CA ASP A 111 -4.93 5.71 -11.55
C ASP A 111 -6.26 6.10 -10.93
N LEU A 112 -6.54 7.41 -10.89
CA LEU A 112 -7.84 7.96 -10.49
C LEU A 112 -8.46 8.71 -11.67
N GLU A 113 -9.76 8.55 -11.84
CA GLU A 113 -10.53 9.25 -12.87
C GLU A 113 -11.09 10.56 -12.29
N ALA A 114 -10.85 11.68 -12.97
CA ALA A 114 -11.41 12.99 -12.61
C ALA A 114 -12.66 13.31 -13.43
N MET A 115 -13.58 14.12 -12.88
CA MET A 115 -14.84 14.48 -13.56
C MET A 115 -14.67 15.15 -14.93
N SER A 116 -13.53 15.82 -15.13
CA SER A 116 -13.29 16.67 -16.28
C SER A 116 -11.79 16.81 -16.57
N ASN A 117 -11.45 17.60 -17.59
CA ASN A 117 -10.07 17.99 -17.86
C ASN A 117 -9.54 18.81 -16.66
N VAL A 118 -8.80 18.13 -15.78
CA VAL A 118 -8.19 18.72 -14.59
C VAL A 118 -6.74 19.07 -14.90
N THR A 119 -6.28 20.23 -14.44
CA THR A 119 -4.88 20.62 -14.54
C THR A 119 -4.11 20.23 -13.28
N GLU A 120 -2.78 20.08 -13.37
CA GLU A 120 -1.94 19.90 -12.17
C GLU A 120 -2.17 20.99 -11.12
N LYS A 121 -2.41 22.23 -11.55
CA LYS A 121 -2.66 23.35 -10.65
C LYS A 121 -3.95 23.16 -9.86
N GLN A 122 -5.00 22.64 -10.49
CA GLN A 122 -6.26 22.33 -9.82
C GLN A 122 -6.06 21.18 -8.83
N LEU A 123 -5.38 20.10 -9.25
CA LEU A 123 -5.07 18.96 -8.37
C LEU A 123 -4.33 19.41 -7.10
N ARG A 124 -3.26 20.19 -7.25
CA ARG A 124 -2.50 20.75 -6.11
C ARG A 124 -3.34 21.69 -5.23
N ALA A 125 -4.30 22.40 -5.81
CA ALA A 125 -5.19 23.28 -5.04
C ALA A 125 -6.22 22.48 -4.24
N TRP A 126 -6.75 21.40 -4.81
CA TRP A 126 -7.64 20.46 -4.13
C TRP A 126 -6.91 19.72 -3.00
N GLU A 127 -5.69 19.22 -3.24
CA GLU A 127 -4.91 18.51 -2.22
C GLU A 127 -4.63 19.39 -0.99
N ARG A 128 -4.42 20.70 -1.18
CA ARG A 128 -4.26 21.66 -0.08
C ARG A 128 -5.54 22.00 0.67
N LYS A 129 -6.71 21.86 0.02
CA LYS A 129 -8.01 22.29 0.56
C LYS A 129 -8.77 21.14 1.20
N SER A 130 -8.82 20.01 0.51
CA SER A 130 -9.54 18.80 0.90
C SER A 130 -8.58 17.73 1.41
N GLY A 131 -7.50 17.47 0.67
CA GLY A 131 -6.53 16.43 1.01
C GLY A 131 -7.07 15.02 0.85
N TRP A 132 -6.32 14.06 1.39
CA TRP A 132 -6.68 12.64 1.46
C TRP A 132 -7.24 12.34 2.85
N ASP A 133 -8.38 11.66 2.92
CA ASP A 133 -8.99 11.30 4.20
C ASP A 133 -8.28 10.08 4.81
N PHE A 134 -7.95 9.11 3.96
CA PHE A 134 -7.17 7.94 4.33
C PHE A 134 -6.45 7.39 3.11
N ILE A 135 -5.21 6.93 3.31
CA ILE A 135 -4.52 6.09 2.33
C ILE A 135 -3.68 5.05 3.07
N GLY A 136 -3.95 3.77 2.81
CA GLY A 136 -3.30 2.71 3.55
C GLY A 136 -3.62 1.33 3.03
N VAL A 137 -2.89 0.33 3.52
CA VAL A 137 -3.03 -1.06 3.06
C VAL A 137 -3.80 -1.88 4.08
N SER A 138 -4.77 -2.65 3.59
CA SER A 138 -5.56 -3.60 4.36
C SER A 138 -4.84 -4.96 4.50
N ILE A 139 -3.72 -4.99 5.22
CA ILE A 139 -3.01 -6.26 5.55
C ILE A 139 -3.59 -6.89 6.81
N ALA A 140 -4.02 -6.08 7.77
CA ALA A 140 -4.82 -6.47 8.92
C ALA A 140 -5.61 -5.25 9.40
N THR A 141 -6.92 -5.38 9.56
CA THR A 141 -7.80 -4.33 10.13
C THR A 141 -7.49 -4.05 11.61
N GLU A 142 -6.74 -4.94 12.25
CA GLU A 142 -6.24 -4.91 13.63
C GLU A 142 -4.72 -5.05 13.60
N GLY A 143 -3.98 -4.47 14.55
CA GLY A 143 -2.51 -4.61 14.62
C GLY A 143 -1.71 -3.71 13.64
N TYR A 144 -2.34 -2.68 13.07
CA TYR A 144 -1.66 -1.60 12.36
C TYR A 144 -1.00 -0.66 13.37
N GLU A 145 0.33 -0.71 13.51
CA GLU A 145 0.99 0.05 14.58
C GLU A 145 1.47 1.45 14.16
N MET A 146 1.88 1.68 12.90
CA MET A 146 2.38 3.00 12.50
C MET A 146 2.29 3.26 10.98
N ASP A 147 1.78 4.44 10.63
CA ASP A 147 2.16 5.15 9.41
C ASP A 147 3.26 6.16 9.76
N ASN A 148 4.49 5.93 9.29
CA ASN A 148 5.54 6.94 9.41
C ASN A 148 6.18 7.18 8.04
N GLY A 149 5.97 8.39 7.53
CA GLY A 149 6.52 8.85 6.27
C GLY A 149 5.82 8.26 5.05
N SER A 150 4.50 8.08 5.07
CA SER A 150 3.73 7.96 3.84
C SER A 150 3.83 9.22 3.01
N GLU A 151 3.99 9.07 1.70
CA GLU A 151 3.83 10.15 0.73
C GLU A 151 2.93 9.69 -0.41
N ILE A 152 2.23 10.63 -1.02
CA ILE A 152 1.52 10.41 -2.27
C ILE A 152 1.93 11.48 -3.27
N GLN A 153 2.26 11.04 -4.47
CA GLN A 153 2.60 11.91 -5.58
C GLN A 153 1.63 11.63 -6.71
N CYS A 154 0.98 12.67 -7.23
CA CYS A 154 0.05 12.55 -8.34
C CYS A 154 0.43 13.49 -9.47
N SER A 155 0.23 13.04 -10.71
CA SER A 155 0.43 13.81 -11.93
C SER A 155 -0.75 13.62 -12.88
N VAL A 156 -1.09 14.66 -13.64
CA VAL A 156 -2.15 14.55 -14.64
C VAL A 156 -1.51 14.22 -15.98
N VAL A 157 -2.04 13.22 -16.68
CA VAL A 157 -1.66 12.98 -18.08
C VAL A 157 -2.38 13.98 -18.95
N GLU A 158 -1.65 14.93 -19.55
CA GLU A 158 -2.15 15.76 -20.63
C GLU A 158 -2.12 14.93 -21.93
N GLU A 159 -3.28 14.75 -22.58
CA GLU A 159 -3.38 14.20 -23.94
C GLU A 159 -2.88 15.18 -25.00
#